data_AF-A0A147JXS9-F1
#
_entry.id   AF-A0A147JXS9-F1
#
_cell.length_a   1.000
_cell.length_b   1.000
_cell.length_c   1.000
_cell.angle_alpha   90.00
_cell.angle_beta   90.00
_cell.angle_gamma   90.00
#
_symmetry.space_group_name_H-M   'P 1'
#
loop_
_entity.id
_entity.type
_entity.pdbx_description
1 polymer ?
#
loop_
_entity_poly.entity_id
_entity_poly.type
_entity_poly.pdbx_seq_one_letter_code
_entity_poly.pdbx_strand_id
1 'polypeptide(L)'
;MWVDALLVVIILLLLGIILFSGGGIIRRRRLLSEIGSLRREVQRLQDANEALRGSVGVGTRERTESFGNLFEMVKDLEGLRCAIGGSSACQRVLSDKYGVKSGPELLERILAAQPGMDPIAKRKFADELLVGEIGRSILRSLEGGARLEKAASDAGVPVSVSRTHITILQTLGYLDTHLKLTDRGRKALA
;
A
#
# COMPACT_ATOMS: atom_id res chain seq x y z
N MET A 1 -21.43 -66.52 -66.83
CA MET A 1 -22.77 -66.35 -66.21
C MET A 1 -22.75 -66.51 -64.70
N TRP A 2 -22.41 -67.68 -64.11
CA TRP A 2 -22.35 -67.81 -62.63
C TRP A 2 -21.24 -66.99 -61.98
N VAL A 3 -20.08 -66.89 -62.64
CA VAL A 3 -18.93 -66.09 -62.17
C VAL A 3 -19.28 -64.59 -62.17
N ASP A 4 -19.95 -64.11 -63.22
CA ASP A 4 -20.35 -62.71 -63.33
C ASP A 4 -21.39 -62.32 -62.27
N ALA A 5 -22.35 -63.21 -61.99
CA ALA A 5 -23.35 -63.00 -60.95
C ALA A 5 -22.71 -62.93 -59.55
N LEU A 6 -21.73 -63.79 -59.26
CA LEU A 6 -20.99 -63.78 -58.00
C LEU A 6 -20.22 -62.45 -57.82
N LEU A 7 -19.62 -61.95 -58.90
CA LEU A 7 -18.81 -60.74 -58.89
C LEU A 7 -19.67 -59.49 -58.61
N VAL A 8 -20.87 -59.42 -59.20
CA VAL A 8 -21.84 -58.34 -58.93
C VAL A 8 -22.29 -58.34 -57.48
N VAL A 9 -22.53 -59.52 -56.89
CA VAL A 9 -22.92 -59.64 -55.47
C VAL A 9 -21.78 -59.18 -54.55
N ILE A 10 -20.53 -59.55 -54.85
CA ILE A 10 -19.36 -59.11 -54.07
C ILE A 10 -19.18 -57.60 -54.16
N ILE A 11 -19.34 -56.99 -55.34
CA ILE A 11 -19.26 -55.54 -55.52
C ILE A 11 -20.37 -54.84 -54.73
N LEU A 12 -21.60 -55.32 -54.78
CA LEU A 12 -22.72 -54.76 -54.01
C LEU A 12 -22.48 -54.87 -52.49
N LEU A 13 -21.90 -55.98 -52.05
CA LEU A 13 -21.60 -56.22 -50.63
C LEU A 13 -20.46 -55.31 -50.14
N LEU A 14 -19.43 -55.10 -50.95
CA LEU A 14 -18.36 -54.12 -50.67
C LEU A 14 -18.89 -52.68 -50.67
N LEU A 15 -19.79 -52.33 -51.60
CA LEU A 15 -20.41 -51.00 -51.62
C LEU A 15 -21.27 -50.77 -50.37
N GLY A 16 -22.02 -51.80 -49.96
CA GLY A 16 -22.81 -51.79 -48.73
C GLY A 16 -21.94 -51.57 -47.49
N ILE A 17 -20.78 -52.23 -47.40
CA ILE A 17 -19.85 -52.06 -46.27
C ILE A 17 -19.24 -50.64 -46.27
N ILE A 18 -18.87 -50.10 -47.44
CA ILE A 18 -18.27 -48.76 -47.52
C ILE A 18 -19.31 -47.67 -47.15
N LEU A 19 -20.55 -47.81 -47.62
CA LEU A 19 -21.65 -46.88 -47.28
C LEU A 19 -22.09 -47.01 -45.81
N PHE A 20 -22.09 -48.23 -45.25
CA PHE A 20 -22.50 -48.49 -43.87
C PHE A 20 -21.37 -48.28 -42.85
N SER A 21 -20.11 -48.24 -43.29
CA SER A 21 -18.95 -47.77 -42.51
C SER A 21 -18.99 -46.24 -42.34
N GLY A 22 -20.14 -45.72 -41.91
CA GLY A 22 -20.39 -44.35 -41.47
C GLY A 22 -19.69 -44.01 -40.15
N GLY A 23 -18.53 -44.61 -39.87
CA GLY A 23 -17.71 -44.34 -38.69
C GLY A 23 -17.22 -42.89 -38.59
N GLY A 24 -17.35 -42.10 -39.67
CA GLY A 24 -17.02 -40.68 -39.68
C GLY A 24 -18.03 -39.78 -38.97
N ILE A 25 -19.33 -40.12 -38.96
CA ILE A 25 -20.39 -39.19 -38.50
C ILE A 25 -20.42 -39.12 -36.96
N ILE A 26 -20.27 -40.25 -36.28
CA ILE A 26 -20.23 -40.33 -34.80
C ILE A 26 -18.95 -39.68 -34.27
N ARG A 27 -17.80 -39.91 -34.94
CA ARG A 27 -16.52 -39.29 -34.57
C ARG A 27 -16.54 -37.78 -34.79
N ARG A 28 -17.17 -37.30 -35.88
CA ARG A 28 -17.34 -35.87 -36.16
C ARG A 28 -18.23 -35.17 -35.13
N ARG A 29 -19.29 -35.82 -34.64
CA ARG A 29 -20.15 -35.27 -33.56
C ARG A 29 -19.40 -35.16 -32.22
N ARG A 30 -18.60 -36.16 -31.84
CA ARG A 30 -17.77 -36.07 -30.63
C ARG A 30 -16.74 -34.95 -30.72
N LEU A 31 -16.00 -34.89 -31.84
CA LEU A 31 -15.00 -33.84 -32.06
C LEU A 31 -15.63 -32.43 -32.07
N LEU A 32 -16.83 -32.26 -32.65
CA LEU A 32 -17.55 -30.99 -32.58
C LEU A 32 -17.99 -30.64 -31.15
N SER A 33 -18.38 -31.63 -30.34
CA SER A 33 -18.74 -31.40 -28.94
C SER A 33 -17.54 -31.01 -28.09
N GLU A 34 -16.38 -31.64 -28.33
CA GLU A 34 -15.11 -31.32 -27.65
C GLU A 34 -14.62 -29.93 -28.05
N ILE A 35 -14.67 -29.56 -29.34
CA ILE A 35 -14.36 -28.19 -29.76
C ILE A 35 -15.28 -27.18 -29.08
N GLY A 36 -16.57 -27.50 -28.94
CA GLY A 36 -17.54 -26.66 -28.25
C GLY A 36 -17.31 -26.54 -26.73
N SER A 37 -16.77 -27.56 -26.08
CA SER A 37 -16.40 -27.49 -24.65
C SER A 37 -15.10 -26.74 -24.45
N LEU A 38 -14.06 -27.03 -25.26
CA LEU A 38 -12.79 -26.33 -25.20
C LEU A 38 -12.96 -24.83 -25.49
N ARG A 39 -13.81 -24.45 -26.46
CA ARG A 39 -14.06 -23.04 -26.76
C ARG A 39 -14.73 -22.30 -25.61
N ARG A 40 -15.65 -22.96 -24.90
CA ARG A 40 -16.28 -22.42 -23.68
C ARG A 40 -15.30 -22.29 -22.53
N GLU A 41 -14.36 -23.20 -22.42
CA GLU A 41 -13.33 -23.19 -21.38
C GLU A 41 -12.28 -22.09 -21.63
N VAL A 42 -11.87 -21.90 -22.89
CA VAL A 42 -11.04 -20.76 -23.30
C VAL A 42 -11.75 -19.44 -23.03
N GLN A 43 -13.04 -19.32 -23.36
CA GLN A 43 -13.83 -18.12 -23.09
C GLN A 43 -13.87 -17.82 -21.58
N ARG A 44 -14.17 -18.83 -20.75
CA ARG A 44 -14.18 -18.67 -19.29
C ARG A 44 -12.82 -18.28 -18.72
N LEU A 45 -11.74 -18.86 -19.24
CA LEU A 45 -10.39 -18.52 -18.82
C LEU A 45 -10.02 -17.10 -19.25
N GLN A 46 -10.44 -16.66 -20.43
CA GLN A 46 -10.26 -15.28 -20.88
C GLN A 46 -11.04 -14.31 -20.01
N ASP A 47 -12.33 -14.57 -19.75
CA ASP A 47 -13.18 -13.73 -18.88
C ASP A 47 -12.62 -13.67 -17.45
N ALA A 48 -12.12 -14.79 -16.91
CA ALA A 48 -11.48 -14.84 -15.60
C ALA A 48 -10.15 -14.08 -15.58
N ASN A 49 -9.36 -14.13 -16.66
CA ASN A 49 -8.12 -13.39 -16.77
C ASN A 49 -8.37 -11.88 -16.92
N GLU A 50 -9.40 -11.48 -17.67
CA GLU A 50 -9.87 -10.11 -17.81
C GLU A 50 -10.35 -9.56 -16.45
N ALA A 51 -11.14 -10.35 -15.70
CA ALA A 51 -11.62 -10.01 -14.36
C ALA A 51 -10.45 -9.89 -13.35
N LEU A 52 -9.49 -10.82 -13.39
CA LEU A 52 -8.29 -10.77 -12.57
C LEU A 52 -7.44 -9.55 -12.92
N ARG A 53 -7.20 -9.27 -14.21
CA ARG A 53 -6.50 -8.05 -14.66
C ARG A 53 -7.21 -6.78 -14.23
N GLY A 54 -8.54 -6.74 -14.29
CA GLY A 54 -9.36 -5.64 -13.78
C GLY A 54 -9.16 -5.42 -12.27
N SER A 55 -9.23 -6.49 -11.47
CA SER A 55 -9.02 -6.40 -10.01
C SER A 55 -7.58 -6.04 -9.61
N VAL A 56 -6.59 -6.54 -10.34
CA VAL A 56 -5.17 -6.28 -10.07
C VAL A 56 -4.80 -4.85 -10.46
N GLY A 57 -5.34 -4.33 -11.56
CA GLY A 57 -5.11 -2.95 -12.00
C GLY A 57 -5.68 -1.89 -11.05
N VAL A 58 -6.85 -2.16 -10.46
CA VAL A 58 -7.47 -1.26 -9.46
C VAL A 58 -6.70 -1.31 -8.14
N GLY A 59 -6.38 -2.52 -7.64
CA GLY A 59 -5.66 -2.68 -6.38
C GLY A 59 -4.21 -2.19 -6.41
N THR A 60 -3.54 -2.21 -7.57
CA THR A 60 -2.19 -1.63 -7.72
C THR A 60 -2.22 -0.11 -7.78
N ARG A 61 -3.18 0.50 -8.48
CA ARG A 61 -3.30 1.96 -8.56
C ARG A 61 -3.61 2.60 -7.19
N GLU A 62 -4.58 2.06 -6.47
CA GLU A 62 -4.90 2.52 -5.10
C GLU A 62 -3.71 2.35 -4.15
N ARG A 63 -2.97 1.23 -4.24
CA ARG A 63 -1.74 1.06 -3.46
C ARG A 63 -0.70 2.11 -3.79
N THR A 64 -0.47 2.36 -5.07
CA THR A 64 0.57 3.29 -5.52
C THR A 64 0.25 4.73 -5.11
N GLU A 65 -1.01 5.14 -5.20
CA GLU A 65 -1.49 6.44 -4.72
C GLU A 65 -1.41 6.54 -3.19
N SER A 66 -1.78 5.49 -2.46
CA SER A 66 -1.66 5.42 -1.00
C SER A 66 -0.19 5.52 -0.51
N PHE A 67 0.74 4.84 -1.19
CA PHE A 67 2.18 4.94 -0.90
C PHE A 67 2.73 6.33 -1.24
N GLY A 68 2.28 6.95 -2.33
CA GLY A 68 2.66 8.33 -2.68
C GLY A 68 2.23 9.34 -1.63
N ASN A 69 0.99 9.20 -1.13
CA ASN A 69 0.44 10.04 -0.06
C ASN A 69 1.22 9.90 1.25
N LEU A 70 1.57 8.66 1.63
CA LEU A 70 2.44 8.37 2.78
C LEU A 70 3.82 9.00 2.65
N PHE A 71 4.43 8.91 1.46
CA PHE A 71 5.76 9.49 1.23
C PHE A 71 5.74 11.02 1.32
N GLU A 72 4.74 11.67 0.72
CA GLU A 72 4.55 13.12 0.86
C GLU A 72 4.35 13.51 2.34
N MET A 73 3.56 12.75 3.09
CA MET A 73 3.37 12.97 4.52
C MET A 73 4.69 12.88 5.31
N VAL A 74 5.51 11.86 5.05
CA VAL A 74 6.84 11.74 5.67
C VAL A 74 7.71 12.93 5.32
N LYS A 75 7.75 13.32 4.04
CA LYS A 75 8.54 14.46 3.56
C LYS A 75 8.12 15.77 4.24
N ASP A 76 6.81 15.98 4.42
CA ASP A 76 6.28 17.18 5.07
C ASP A 76 6.60 17.20 6.57
N LEU A 77 6.54 16.05 7.25
CA LEU A 77 6.88 15.92 8.67
C LEU A 77 8.40 16.07 8.92
N GLU A 78 9.24 15.53 8.04
CA GLU A 78 10.69 15.78 8.07
C GLU A 78 11.00 17.25 7.79
N GLY A 79 10.31 17.84 6.81
CA GLY A 79 10.37 19.28 6.54
C GLY A 79 10.00 20.10 7.77
N LEU A 80 8.99 19.67 8.53
CA LEU A 80 8.55 20.33 9.75
C LEU A 80 9.64 20.28 10.81
N ARG A 81 10.26 19.12 11.02
CA ARG A 81 11.41 18.94 11.92
C ARG A 81 12.58 19.86 11.53
N CYS A 82 12.92 19.91 10.25
CA CYS A 82 13.97 20.78 9.72
C CYS A 82 13.63 22.27 9.87
N ALA A 83 12.38 22.66 9.64
CA ALA A 83 11.93 24.04 9.79
C ALA A 83 12.00 24.50 11.26
N ILE A 84 11.61 23.63 12.21
CA ILE A 84 11.75 23.93 13.65
C ILE A 84 13.23 23.97 14.06
N GLY A 85 14.07 23.14 13.45
CA GLY A 85 15.52 23.17 13.61
C GLY A 85 16.20 24.42 13.03
N GLY A 86 15.47 25.35 12.42
CA GLY A 86 15.98 26.63 11.92
C GLY A 86 16.19 26.71 10.41
N SER A 87 15.78 25.69 9.64
CA SER A 87 15.87 25.74 8.17
C SER A 87 14.81 26.67 7.57
N SER A 88 15.24 27.85 7.13
CA SER A 88 14.39 28.84 6.47
C SER A 88 13.85 28.34 5.12
N ALA A 89 14.58 27.47 4.43
CA ALA A 89 14.12 26.85 3.17
C ALA A 89 12.94 25.91 3.42
N CYS A 90 13.03 25.00 4.39
CA CYS A 90 11.92 24.11 4.75
C CYS A 90 10.72 24.90 5.28
N GLN A 91 10.98 25.96 6.05
CA GLN A 91 9.93 26.83 6.56
C GLN A 91 9.17 27.55 5.44
N ARG A 92 9.87 28.06 4.40
CA ARG A 92 9.23 28.67 3.23
C ARG A 92 8.39 27.65 2.47
N VAL A 93 8.96 26.49 2.13
CA VAL A 93 8.24 25.45 1.39
C VAL A 93 6.95 25.02 2.10
N LEU A 94 7.01 24.80 3.42
CA LEU A 94 5.83 24.42 4.19
C LEU A 94 4.84 25.57 4.38
N SER A 95 5.33 26.80 4.56
CA SER A 95 4.47 27.98 4.64
C SER A 95 3.75 28.24 3.32
N ASP A 96 4.41 28.02 2.19
CA ASP A 96 3.81 28.17 0.86
C ASP A 96 2.78 27.07 0.59
N LYS A 97 3.05 25.83 1.02
CA LYS A 97 2.15 24.67 0.84
C LYS A 97 0.91 24.71 1.76
N TYR A 98 1.07 25.13 3.01
CA TYR A 98 0.02 25.04 4.03
C TYR A 98 -0.48 26.38 4.59
N GLY A 99 0.18 27.49 4.27
CA GLY A 99 -0.21 28.84 4.70
C GLY A 99 -0.02 29.14 6.19
N VAL A 100 0.73 28.31 6.92
CA VAL A 100 0.92 28.45 8.38
C VAL A 100 2.39 28.28 8.75
N LYS A 101 2.81 28.97 9.81
CA LYS A 101 4.16 28.85 10.38
C LYS A 101 4.38 27.50 11.07
N SER A 102 5.63 27.11 11.21
CA SER A 102 6.04 25.90 11.93
C SER A 102 5.54 25.90 13.37
N GLY A 103 4.72 24.90 13.72
CA GLY A 103 4.06 24.80 15.02
C GLY A 103 3.05 23.64 15.06
N PRO A 104 2.25 23.54 16.14
CA PRO A 104 1.30 22.44 16.32
C PRO A 104 0.15 22.49 15.30
N GLU A 105 -0.21 23.70 14.84
CA GLU A 105 -1.23 23.91 13.81
C GLU A 105 -0.81 23.36 12.45
N LEU A 106 0.47 23.53 12.08
CA LEU A 106 1.01 23.01 10.83
C LEU A 106 1.02 21.47 10.83
N LEU A 107 1.35 20.85 11.97
CA LEU A 107 1.24 19.40 12.14
C LEU A 107 -0.20 18.92 11.87
N GLU A 108 -1.21 19.53 12.48
CA GLU A 108 -2.61 19.15 12.26
C GLU A 108 -3.03 19.35 10.78
N ARG A 109 -2.53 20.38 10.10
CA ARG A 109 -2.78 20.57 8.65
C ARG A 109 -2.13 19.49 7.79
N ILE A 110 -0.90 19.08 8.11
CA ILE A 110 -0.22 17.98 7.41
C ILE A 110 -1.02 16.67 7.59
N LEU A 111 -1.49 16.38 8.81
CA LEU A 111 -2.30 15.20 9.09
C LEU A 111 -3.67 15.25 8.38
N ALA A 112 -4.30 16.44 8.32
CA ALA A 112 -5.59 16.64 7.67
C ALA A 112 -5.50 16.52 6.14
N ALA A 113 -4.37 16.90 5.54
CA ALA A 113 -4.16 16.88 4.09
C ALA A 113 -4.09 15.49 3.46
N GLN A 114 -4.03 14.41 4.25
CA GLN A 114 -3.85 13.04 3.77
C GLN A 114 -5.17 12.25 3.79
N PRO A 115 -6.00 12.25 2.73
CA PRO A 115 -7.22 11.46 2.71
C PRO A 115 -6.92 9.95 2.68
N GLY A 116 -7.75 9.15 3.36
CA GLY A 116 -7.70 7.68 3.27
C GLY A 116 -6.92 6.93 4.35
N MET A 117 -6.29 7.63 5.30
CA MET A 117 -5.68 6.99 6.48
C MET A 117 -6.50 7.29 7.75
N ASP A 118 -6.63 6.27 8.60
CA ASP A 118 -7.29 6.41 9.90
C ASP A 118 -6.63 7.51 10.75
N PRO A 119 -7.40 8.45 11.35
CA PRO A 119 -6.85 9.54 12.15
C PRO A 119 -5.97 9.09 13.32
N ILE A 120 -6.24 7.94 13.92
CA ILE A 120 -5.42 7.41 15.02
C ILE A 120 -4.09 6.90 14.47
N ALA A 121 -4.12 6.15 13.36
CA ALA A 121 -2.91 5.69 12.68
C ALA A 121 -2.01 6.85 12.25
N LYS A 122 -2.58 7.92 11.67
CA LYS A 122 -1.83 9.14 11.29
C LYS A 122 -1.11 9.77 12.48
N ARG A 123 -1.79 9.89 13.62
CA ARG A 123 -1.23 10.48 14.84
C ARG A 123 -0.11 9.62 15.39
N LYS A 124 -0.32 8.31 15.50
CA LYS A 124 0.73 7.38 15.93
C LYS A 124 1.96 7.45 15.03
N PHE A 125 1.75 7.52 13.72
CA PHE A 125 2.85 7.64 12.76
C PHE A 125 3.60 8.97 12.90
N ALA A 126 2.88 10.08 13.06
CA ALA A 126 3.50 11.38 13.32
C ALA A 126 4.28 11.39 14.65
N ASP A 127 3.73 10.80 15.71
CA ASP A 127 4.41 10.68 17.00
C ASP A 127 5.69 9.83 16.87
N GLU A 128 5.64 8.73 16.12
CA GLU A 128 6.82 7.90 15.85
C GLU A 128 7.92 8.69 15.11
N LEU A 129 7.55 9.45 14.09
CA LEU A 129 8.53 10.17 13.28
C LEU A 129 9.08 11.43 13.96
N LEU A 130 8.23 12.16 14.69
CA LEU A 130 8.59 13.44 15.31
C LEU A 130 9.23 13.28 16.69
N VAL A 131 8.78 12.29 17.46
CA VAL A 131 9.31 12.00 18.80
C VAL A 131 10.38 10.91 18.70
N GLY A 132 10.06 9.78 18.07
CA GLY A 132 10.95 8.63 17.95
C GLY A 132 11.47 8.08 19.29
N GLU A 133 12.43 7.18 19.25
CA GLU A 133 12.99 6.57 20.46
C GLU A 133 13.75 7.58 21.34
N ILE A 134 14.54 8.46 20.71
CA ILE A 134 15.32 9.49 21.42
C ILE A 134 14.39 10.47 22.13
N GLY A 135 13.37 10.98 21.44
CA GLY A 135 12.39 11.88 22.04
C GLY A 135 11.61 11.19 23.15
N ARG A 136 11.22 9.92 22.98
CA ARG A 136 10.55 9.15 24.05
C ARG A 136 11.45 8.95 25.27
N SER A 137 12.74 8.66 25.08
CA SER A 137 13.70 8.55 26.17
C SER A 137 13.84 9.88 26.93
N ILE A 138 13.93 10.99 26.19
CA ILE A 138 13.95 12.34 26.77
C ILE A 138 12.65 12.61 27.55
N LEU A 139 11.48 12.35 26.95
CA LEU A 139 10.18 12.55 27.60
C LEU A 139 10.04 11.74 28.90
N ARG A 140 10.40 10.45 28.89
CA ARG A 140 10.38 9.59 30.10
C ARG A 140 11.32 10.11 31.18
N SER A 141 12.52 10.54 30.80
CA SER A 141 13.52 11.07 31.73
C SER A 141 13.02 12.37 32.38
N LEU A 142 12.44 13.27 31.58
CA LEU A 142 11.87 14.53 32.06
C LEU A 142 10.62 14.32 32.93
N GLU A 143 9.77 13.33 32.60
CA GLU A 143 8.62 12.95 33.44
C GLU A 143 9.07 12.49 34.83
N GLY A 144 10.20 11.78 34.92
CA GLY A 144 10.86 11.41 36.17
C GLY A 144 11.56 12.56 36.90
N GLY A 145 11.46 13.80 36.41
CA GLY A 145 12.09 14.99 37.00
C GLY A 145 13.59 15.12 36.73
N ALA A 146 14.13 14.39 35.74
CA ALA A 146 15.55 14.47 35.40
C ALA A 146 15.90 15.85 34.81
N ARG A 147 17.15 16.29 35.06
CA ARG A 147 17.71 17.45 34.38
C ARG A 147 18.05 17.10 32.93
N LEU A 148 18.13 18.13 32.08
CA LEU A 148 18.49 18.04 30.66
C LEU A 148 19.70 17.14 30.39
N GLU A 149 20.78 17.31 31.16
CA GLU A 149 22.03 16.57 31.00
C GLU A 149 21.84 15.07 31.25
N LYS A 150 21.04 14.73 32.27
CA LYS A 150 20.69 13.35 32.58
C LYS A 150 19.79 12.76 31.50
N ALA A 151 18.78 13.50 31.05
CA ALA A 151 17.91 13.07 29.95
C ALA A 151 18.69 12.85 28.63
N ALA A 152 19.70 13.68 28.34
CA ALA A 152 20.58 13.50 27.19
C ALA A 152 21.44 12.24 27.32
N SER A 153 22.00 12.00 28.52
CA SER A 153 22.77 10.80 28.85
C SER A 153 21.92 9.53 28.73
N ASP A 154 20.71 9.54 29.29
CA ASP A 154 19.78 8.40 29.27
C ASP A 154 19.28 8.10 27.83
N ALA A 155 19.22 9.12 26.97
CA ALA A 155 18.93 8.97 25.56
C ALA A 155 20.16 8.62 24.69
N GLY A 156 21.37 8.58 25.26
CA GLY A 156 22.60 8.27 24.54
C GLY A 156 23.03 9.32 23.52
N VAL A 157 22.63 10.58 23.70
CA VAL A 157 22.90 11.67 22.75
C VAL A 157 23.63 12.85 23.39
N PRO A 158 24.42 13.63 22.61
CA PRO A 158 25.00 14.86 23.11
C PRO A 158 23.94 15.85 23.59
N VAL A 159 24.28 16.66 24.60
CA VAL A 159 23.39 17.68 25.17
C VAL A 159 22.89 18.68 24.10
N SER A 160 23.73 19.02 23.13
CA SER A 160 23.35 19.88 21.99
C SER A 160 22.21 19.28 21.16
N VAL A 161 22.27 17.98 20.88
CA VAL A 161 21.24 17.25 20.13
C VAL A 161 19.96 17.09 20.94
N SER A 162 20.09 16.85 22.25
CA SER A 162 18.94 16.79 23.18
C SER A 162 18.22 18.13 23.27
N ARG A 163 18.95 19.26 23.32
CA ARG A 163 18.33 20.60 23.27
C ARG A 163 17.51 20.82 22.00
N THR A 164 18.03 20.43 20.83
CA THR A 164 17.27 20.53 19.58
C THR A 164 15.99 19.69 19.63
N HIS A 165 16.05 18.45 20.14
CA HIS A 165 14.86 17.61 20.31
C HIS A 165 13.85 18.24 21.28
N ILE A 166 14.32 18.85 22.37
CA ILE A 166 13.45 19.53 23.33
C ILE A 166 12.77 20.74 22.71
N THR A 167 13.49 21.56 21.93
CA THR A 167 12.89 22.66 21.18
C THR A 167 11.79 22.15 20.23
N ILE A 168 12.04 21.03 19.55
CA ILE A 168 11.04 20.41 18.67
C ILE A 168 9.82 19.94 19.47
N LEU A 169 10.04 19.22 20.57
CA LEU A 169 8.97 18.72 21.43
C LEU A 169 8.15 19.85 22.07
N GLN A 170 8.78 20.96 22.47
CA GLN A 170 8.09 22.15 22.97
C GLN A 170 7.29 22.85 21.87
N THR A 171 7.91 23.05 20.69
CA THR A 171 7.28 23.74 19.56
C THR A 171 6.06 22.98 19.04
N LEU A 172 6.10 21.65 19.07
CA LEU A 172 4.98 20.79 18.66
C LEU A 172 3.98 20.52 19.79
N GLY A 173 4.23 21.04 20.99
CA GLY A 173 3.33 20.95 22.13
C GLY A 173 3.32 19.57 22.81
N TYR A 174 4.37 18.76 22.70
CA TYR A 174 4.59 17.56 23.52
C TYR A 174 5.11 17.93 24.92
N LEU A 175 5.88 19.02 25.00
CA LEU A 175 6.36 19.62 26.24
C LEU A 175 5.82 21.04 26.39
N ASP A 176 5.60 21.48 27.61
CA ASP A 176 5.31 22.88 27.92
C ASP A 176 6.60 23.72 28.02
N THR A 177 6.44 25.02 28.28
CA THR A 177 7.55 25.97 28.49
C THR A 177 8.42 25.63 29.72
N HIS A 178 7.92 24.81 30.63
CA HIS A 178 8.58 24.37 31.85
C HIS A 178 9.11 22.93 31.77
N LEU A 179 9.20 22.35 30.56
CA LEU A 179 9.66 20.98 30.30
C LEU A 179 8.80 19.88 30.93
N LYS A 180 7.54 20.18 31.26
CA LYS A 180 6.57 19.19 31.69
C LYS A 180 5.83 18.61 30.48
N LEU A 181 5.42 17.36 30.61
CA LEU A 181 4.66 16.68 29.57
C LEU A 181 3.25 17.26 29.47
N THR A 182 2.85 17.58 28.25
CA THR A 182 1.45 17.89 27.93
C THR A 182 0.65 16.60 27.76
N ASP A 183 -0.66 16.71 27.54
CA ASP A 183 -1.49 15.53 27.20
C ASP A 183 -1.08 14.88 25.89
N ARG A 184 -0.53 15.66 24.93
CA ARG A 184 0.06 15.11 23.71
C ARG A 184 1.37 14.38 24.01
N GLY A 185 2.22 14.94 24.88
CA GLY A 185 3.44 14.29 25.37
C GLY A 185 3.17 12.93 26.01
N ARG A 186 2.16 12.86 26.88
CA ARG A 186 1.76 11.61 27.54
C ARG A 186 1.19 10.58 26.56
N LYS A 187 0.42 11.01 25.57
CA LYS A 187 -0.08 10.12 24.52
C LYS A 187 1.03 9.54 23.64
N ALA A 188 2.09 10.31 23.38
CA ALA A 188 3.23 9.83 22.60
C ALA A 188 4.11 8.78 23.34
N LEU A 189 3.94 8.65 24.66
CA LEU A 189 4.58 7.63 25.49
C LEU A 189 3.77 6.33 25.62
N ALA A 190 2.47 6.36 25.30
CA ALA A 190 1.54 5.22 25.39
C ALA A 190 1.60 4.32 24.16
#